data_AF-A0A7C5KGB2-F1
#
_entry.id   AF-A0A7C5KGB2-F1
#
_cell.length_a   1.000
_cell.length_b   1.000
_cell.length_c   1.000
_cell.angle_alpha   90.00
_cell.angle_beta   90.00
_cell.angle_gamma   90.00
#
_symmetry.space_group_name_H-M   'P 1'
#
loop_
_entity.id
_entity.type
_entity.pdbx_description
1 polymer ?
#
loop_
_entity_poly.entity_id
_entity_poly.type
_entity_poly.pdbx_seq_one_letter_code
_entity_poly.pdbx_strand_id
1 'polypeptide(L)' 'MISNKRIFSLALGCKVSQVDLAKFRELFFPGYIEESSVDLADVIVISSCAVTENAQK' A
#
# COMPACT_ATOMS: atom_id res chain seq x y z
N MET A 1 4.60 -15.29 -3.49
CA MET A 1 5.52 -14.14 -3.60
C MET A 1 5.60 -13.76 -5.06
N ILE A 2 5.41 -12.49 -5.40
CA ILE A 2 5.39 -12.01 -6.78
C ILE A 2 6.52 -10.99 -6.93
N SER A 3 7.45 -11.24 -7.84
CA SER A 3 8.64 -10.39 -8.00
C SER A 3 8.53 -9.44 -9.19
N ASN A 4 9.30 -8.35 -9.14
CA ASN A 4 9.47 -7.37 -10.21
C ASN A 4 8.15 -6.73 -10.70
N LYS A 5 7.26 -6.40 -9.75
CA LYS A 5 6.01 -5.69 -10.04
C LYS A 5 6.14 -4.22 -9.73
N ARG A 6 5.52 -3.40 -10.57
CA ARG A 6 5.28 -1.98 -10.32
C ARG A 6 4.06 -1.85 -9.45
N ILE A 7 4.20 -1.22 -8.29
CA ILE A 7 3.15 -1.14 -7.28
C ILE A 7 2.86 0.32 -6.99
N PHE A 8 1.58 0.67 -7.01
CA PHE A 8 1.10 1.90 -6.41
C PHE A 8 0.40 1.55 -5.10
N SER A 9 0.83 2.15 -3.99
CA SER A 9 0.24 1.91 -2.69
C SER A 9 -0.32 3.18 -2.06
N LEU A 10 -1.53 3.07 -1.50
CA LEU A 10 -2.22 4.17 -0.86
C LEU A 10 -2.76 3.71 0.50
N ALA A 11 -2.27 4.34 1.57
CA ALA A 11 -2.80 4.14 2.91
C ALA A 11 -3.81 5.25 3.24
N LEU A 12 -5.08 4.89 3.30
CA LEU A 12 -6.20 5.72 3.71
C LEU A 12 -6.57 5.42 5.16
N GLY A 13 -5.98 6.14 6.11
CA GLY A 13 -6.33 6.00 7.52
C GLY A 13 -5.21 6.33 8.50
N CYS A 14 -5.15 5.60 9.62
CA CYS A 14 -4.23 5.89 10.71
C CYS A 14 -2.81 5.36 10.46
N LYS A 15 -1.85 5.82 11.27
CA LYS A 15 -0.43 5.46 11.20
C LYS A 15 -0.17 3.95 11.19
N VAL A 16 -1.05 3.16 11.81
CA VAL A 16 -0.97 1.68 11.81
C VAL A 16 -1.13 1.13 10.39
N SER A 17 -2.11 1.65 9.63
CA SER A 17 -2.36 1.24 8.24
C SER A 17 -1.16 1.47 7.33
N GLN A 18 -0.40 2.56 7.56
CA GLN A 18 0.83 2.82 6.81
C GLN A 18 1.93 1.80 7.11
N VAL A 19 2.11 1.44 8.38
CA VAL A 19 3.13 0.46 8.81
C VAL A 19 2.79 -0.93 8.28
N ASP A 20 1.51 -1.32 8.35
CA ASP A 20 1.07 -2.62 7.87
C ASP A 20 1.19 -2.72 6.35
N LEU A 21 0.86 -1.65 5.62
CA LEU A 21 1.03 -1.59 4.17
C LEU A 21 2.50 -1.71 3.75
N ALA A 22 3.43 -1.10 4.50
CA ALA A 22 4.87 -1.26 4.24
C ALA A 22 5.31 -2.72 4.41
N LYS A 23 4.95 -3.36 5.53
CA LYS A 23 5.28 -4.78 5.78
C LYS A 23 4.66 -5.71 4.74
N PHE A 24 3.41 -5.45 4.36
CA PHE A 24 2.72 -6.23 3.35
C PHE A 24 3.47 -6.21 2.01
N ARG A 25 3.93 -5.03 1.57
CA ARG A 25 4.71 -4.90 0.33
C ARG A 25 6.00 -5.70 0.38
N GLU A 26 6.77 -5.58 1.45
CA GLU A 26 8.03 -6.31 1.61
C GLU A 26 7.86 -7.83 1.61
N LEU A 27 6.79 -8.34 2.25
CA LEU A 27 6.53 -9.77 2.36
C LEU A 27 5.98 -10.39 1.07
N PHE A 28 5.04 -9.70 0.41
CA PHE A 28 4.31 -10.27 -0.72
C PHE A 28 4.93 -9.93 -2.07
N PHE A 29 5.65 -8.81 -2.16
CA PHE A 29 6.22 -8.29 -3.38
C PHE A 29 7.73 -8.01 -3.25
N PRO A 30 8.57 -9.02 -3.01
CA PRO A 30 10.00 -8.81 -2.92
C PRO A 30 10.56 -8.25 -4.24
N GLY A 31 11.32 -7.15 -4.15
CA GLY A 31 11.91 -6.48 -5.32
C GLY A 31 10.92 -5.67 -6.16
N TYR A 32 9.83 -5.18 -5.54
CA TYR A 32 8.89 -4.28 -6.18
C TYR A 32 9.51 -2.91 -6.50
N ILE A 33 8.92 -2.22 -7.48
CA ILE A 33 9.18 -0.80 -7.76
C ILE A 33 7.93 -0.03 -7.34
N GLU A 34 8.08 0.94 -6.44
CA GLU A 34 6.96 1.81 -6.07
C GLU A 34 6.79 2.89 -7.14
N GLU A 35 5.58 2.98 -7.71
CA GLU A 35 5.19 3.99 -8.67
C GLU A 35 4.46 5.14 -7.99
N SER A 36 4.60 6.35 -8.54
CA SER A 36 3.93 7.56 -8.03
C SER A 36 2.52 7.75 -8.60
N SER A 37 2.13 6.97 -9.62
CA SER A 37 0.83 7.04 -10.27
C SER A 37 0.21 5.66 -10.43
N VAL A 38 -1.10 5.62 -10.31
CA VAL A 38 -1.95 4.45 -10.51
C VAL A 38 -1.84 3.92 -11.95
N ASP A 39 -1.66 4.81 -12.92
CA ASP A 39 -1.61 4.47 -14.35
C ASP A 39 -0.35 3.71 -14.77
N LEU A 40 0.70 3.73 -13.93
CA LEU A 40 1.99 3.09 -14.19
C LEU A 40 2.16 1.76 -13.43
N ALA A 41 1.21 1.43 -12.55
CA ALA A 41 1.31 0.28 -11.66
C ALA A 41 0.67 -0.98 -12.26
N ASP A 42 1.33 -2.12 -12.06
CA ASP A 42 0.76 -3.44 -12.35
C ASP A 42 -0.22 -3.87 -11.26
N VAL A 43 0.02 -3.42 -10.02
CA VAL A 43 -0.74 -3.78 -8.83
C VAL A 43 -1.01 -2.52 -8.01
N ILE A 44 -2.28 -2.34 -7.64
CA ILE A 44 -2.72 -1.22 -6.82
C ILE A 44 -3.11 -1.78 -5.44
N VAL A 45 -2.47 -1.27 -4.38
CA VAL A 45 -2.74 -1.68 -3.00
C VAL A 45 -3.33 -0.51 -2.23
N ILE A 46 -4.60 -0.61 -1.87
CA ILE A 46 -5.29 0.40 -1.07
C ILE A 46 -5.52 -0.18 0.32
N SER A 47 -4.83 0.36 1.31
CA SER A 47 -5.03 0.01 2.71
C SER A 47 -5.95 1.04 3.35
N SER A 48 -7.13 0.63 3.80
CA SER A 48 -8.11 1.53 4.42
C SER A 48 -8.39 1.16 5.88
N CYS A 49 -8.67 2.15 6.73
CA CYS A 49 -9.11 1.91 8.10
C CYS A 49 -10.64 1.80 8.17
N ALA A 50 -11.14 0.62 8.54
CA ALA A 50 -12.58 0.36 8.63
C ALA A 50 -13.27 1.03 9.84
N VAL A 51 -12.56 1.25 10.95
CA VAL A 51 -13.13 1.83 12.18
C VAL A 51 -12.40 3.11 12.51
N THR A 52 -13.09 4.23 12.40
CA THR A 52 -12.53 5.53 12.69
C THR A 52 -13.57 6.48 13.27
N GLU A 53 -13.72 6.47 14.60
CA GLU A 53 -14.24 7.65 15.31
C GLU A 53 -13.29 8.87 15.13
N ASN A 54 -12.04 8.62 14.66
CA ASN A 54 -10.95 9.58 14.46
C ASN A 54 -10.22 9.44 13.10
N ALA A 55 -10.94 9.26 11.99
CA ALA A 55 -10.34 9.36 10.65
C ALA A 55 -10.10 10.85 10.41
N GLN A 56 -8.98 11.36 10.87
CA GLN A 56 -8.60 12.73 10.58
C GLN A 56 -8.46 12.87 9.06
N LYS A 57 -9.29 13.76 8.53
CA LYS A 57 -9.26 14.25 7.15
C LYS A 57 -7.96 14.97 6.84
#